data_AF-A0A358IZB5-F1
#
_entry.id   AF-A0A358IZB5-F1
#
_cell.length_a   1.000
_cell.length_b   1.000
_cell.length_c   1.000
_cell.angle_alpha   90.00
_cell.angle_beta   90.00
_cell.angle_gamma   90.00
#
_symmetry.space_group_name_H-M   'P 1'
#
loop_
_entity.id
_entity.type
_entity.pdbx_description
1 polymer ?
#
loop_
_entity_poly.entity_id
_entity_poly.type
_entity_poly.pdbx_seq_one_letter_code
_entity_poly.pdbx_strand_id
1 'polypeptide(L)'
;MTPLETRAWAALDAALKARGFAYVQSRRGITRYRGDLRSGRSTIAVAVCVTDPVMTTPPKIYVEDLAIRRRLLAHLNADDSLCFAEKEVEEYDPYNAGGAILRVLESAKETLDQVLHASTLADRQREFVSYWNPDTYLYTDLPAGFSGRARCCTWNRVGGRDSLVITTPERVSRWSRDKPDDVRQAYVLRGNRPFDIRRGGGPGKTLATLKTWIAHFVDEPDAIAHAFAPALVDKGHIILAAENGVVAASFKWPEFARIAYAKAPQNRRARSTSHGENEMTLDRGLADSVALPDLVNGRLSAPSPLIGKAVAVVGAGAIGSRVCLELARSGAGQSQRPMLIIDGDQFSTANFGRHVLPVSAVRLAKAGALAAEVRRLHPDLTVEGVATDVFGVTARLQDYDLVIDATGSTPVGLRLNDLAVTTRRLGKPFPPVIHAAIHGNGLAAQTVLVTRSAHACLKCLRPNHGELKANPLKPGVTTAVESGTCGDGAHINYAAPAPMLAATLVVQAALEWAAAPDMPGPRVRTRVLDLEHTAPPKDRNWPIEPLCPACQGPVT
;
A
#
# COMPACT_ATOMS: atom_id res chain seq x y z
N MET A 1 -7.31 -37.54 -11.33
CA MET A 1 -6.89 -36.49 -12.26
C MET A 1 -8.04 -36.13 -13.17
N THR A 2 -8.24 -34.84 -13.41
CA THR A 2 -9.25 -34.35 -14.36
C THR A 2 -8.79 -34.58 -15.81
N PRO A 3 -9.69 -34.54 -16.82
CA PRO A 3 -9.29 -34.61 -18.23
C PRO A 3 -8.30 -33.52 -18.65
N LEU A 4 -8.38 -32.34 -18.03
CA LEU A 4 -7.45 -31.24 -18.28
C LEU A 4 -6.03 -31.60 -17.79
N GLU A 5 -5.91 -32.06 -16.55
CA GLU A 5 -4.63 -32.47 -15.96
C GLU A 5 -3.96 -33.60 -16.76
N THR A 6 -4.74 -34.58 -17.24
CA THR A 6 -4.20 -35.68 -18.06
C THR A 6 -3.61 -35.17 -19.37
N ARG A 7 -4.30 -34.26 -20.07
CA ARG A 7 -3.77 -33.65 -21.30
C ARG A 7 -2.56 -32.77 -21.03
N ALA A 8 -2.60 -31.99 -19.95
CA ALA A 8 -1.50 -31.12 -19.55
C ALA A 8 -0.24 -31.92 -19.24
N TRP A 9 -0.35 -33.03 -18.50
CA TRP A 9 0.77 -33.96 -18.27
C TRP A 9 1.33 -34.52 -19.57
N ALA A 10 0.49 -34.98 -20.49
CA ALA A 10 0.95 -35.55 -21.76
C ALA A 10 1.71 -34.51 -22.60
N ALA A 11 1.19 -33.27 -22.68
CA ALA A 11 1.84 -32.19 -23.42
C ALA A 11 3.17 -31.75 -22.77
N LEU A 12 3.19 -31.62 -21.44
CA LEU A 12 4.38 -31.25 -20.67
C LEU A 12 5.48 -32.32 -20.80
N ASP A 13 5.12 -33.59 -20.64
CA ASP A 13 6.05 -34.72 -20.75
C ASP A 13 6.66 -34.80 -22.15
N ALA A 14 5.83 -34.65 -23.20
CA ALA A 14 6.30 -34.60 -24.58
C ALA A 14 7.28 -33.44 -24.82
N ALA A 15 6.96 -32.25 -24.32
CA ALA A 15 7.81 -31.06 -24.47
C ALA A 15 9.17 -31.20 -23.76
N LEU A 16 9.17 -31.71 -22.52
CA LEU A 16 10.41 -31.96 -21.78
C LEU A 16 11.29 -33.00 -22.49
N LYS A 17 10.70 -34.13 -22.92
CA LYS A 17 11.43 -35.17 -23.66
C LYS A 17 12.01 -34.64 -24.96
N ALA A 18 11.28 -33.80 -25.70
CA ALA A 18 11.78 -33.16 -26.92
C ALA A 18 12.99 -32.24 -26.69
N ARG A 19 13.19 -31.74 -25.46
CA ARG A 19 14.36 -30.95 -25.04
C ARG A 19 15.45 -31.78 -24.36
N GLY A 20 15.37 -33.11 -24.42
CA GLY A 20 16.37 -34.01 -23.85
C GLY A 20 16.25 -34.22 -22.34
N PHE A 21 15.14 -33.81 -21.71
CA PHE A 21 14.89 -34.12 -20.31
C PHE A 21 14.33 -35.54 -20.16
N ALA A 22 14.98 -36.35 -19.34
CA ALA A 22 14.55 -37.70 -19.02
C ALA A 22 13.68 -37.71 -17.76
N TYR A 23 12.58 -38.45 -17.80
CA TYR A 23 11.80 -38.76 -16.60
C TYR A 23 12.65 -39.58 -15.61
N VAL A 24 12.64 -39.16 -14.35
CA VAL A 24 13.39 -39.84 -13.27
C VAL A 24 12.43 -40.64 -12.40
N GLN A 25 11.49 -39.95 -11.76
CA GLN A 25 10.53 -40.57 -10.84
C GLN A 25 9.34 -39.65 -10.58
N SER A 26 8.23 -40.24 -10.14
CA SER A 26 7.11 -39.55 -9.51
C SER A 26 6.95 -40.04 -8.08
N ARG A 27 7.09 -39.15 -7.09
CA ARG A 27 6.96 -39.52 -5.67
C ARG A 27 6.23 -38.42 -4.92
N ARG A 28 5.20 -38.80 -4.14
CA ARG A 28 4.38 -37.87 -3.32
C ARG A 28 3.84 -36.68 -4.13
N GLY A 29 3.39 -36.93 -5.37
CA GLY A 29 2.84 -35.89 -6.24
C GLY A 29 3.87 -34.99 -6.94
N ILE A 30 5.17 -35.26 -6.80
CA ILE A 30 6.24 -34.54 -7.50
C ILE A 30 6.80 -35.43 -8.59
N THR A 31 6.65 -35.01 -9.84
CA THR A 31 7.26 -35.65 -11.01
C THR A 31 8.56 -34.94 -11.34
N ARG A 32 9.68 -35.68 -11.29
CA ARG A 32 11.02 -35.16 -11.51
C ARG A 32 11.53 -35.58 -12.89
N TYR A 33 12.01 -34.60 -13.64
CA TYR A 33 12.78 -34.77 -14.86
C TYR A 33 14.22 -34.28 -14.63
N ARG A 34 15.18 -34.87 -15.33
CA ARG A 34 16.59 -34.44 -15.33
C ARG A 34 17.04 -34.18 -16.76
N GLY A 35 17.75 -33.08 -16.97
CA GLY A 35 18.31 -32.70 -18.27
C GLY A 35 19.31 -31.56 -18.10
N ASP A 36 19.77 -31.04 -19.22
CA ASP A 36 20.81 -30.03 -19.23
C ASP A 36 20.30 -28.70 -19.79
N LEU A 37 20.71 -27.59 -19.18
CA LEU A 37 20.55 -26.25 -19.73
C LEU A 37 21.90 -25.71 -20.17
N ARG A 38 21.95 -25.13 -21.37
CA ARG A 38 23.17 -24.52 -21.91
C ARG A 38 23.21 -23.05 -21.53
N SER A 39 24.26 -22.65 -20.81
CA SER A 39 24.54 -21.26 -20.45
C SER A 39 25.92 -20.84 -20.98
N GLY A 40 25.94 -19.94 -21.96
CA GLY A 40 27.14 -19.61 -22.72
C GLY A 40 27.88 -20.84 -23.31
N ARG A 41 29.10 -21.09 -22.82
CA ARG A 41 29.94 -22.26 -23.19
C ARG A 41 29.79 -23.44 -22.21
N SER A 42 29.05 -23.26 -21.12
CA SER A 42 28.87 -24.26 -20.08
C SER A 42 27.55 -25.02 -20.27
N THR A 43 27.57 -26.31 -19.94
CA THR A 43 26.38 -27.14 -19.84
C THR A 43 26.10 -27.40 -18.37
N ILE A 44 24.89 -27.10 -17.91
CA ILE A 44 24.51 -27.13 -16.50
C ILE A 44 23.43 -28.19 -16.32
N ALA A 45 23.75 -29.24 -15.58
CA ALA A 45 22.78 -30.26 -15.21
C ALA A 45 21.74 -29.67 -14.27
N VAL A 46 20.46 -29.83 -14.61
CA VAL A 46 19.34 -29.37 -13.80
C VAL A 46 18.28 -30.46 -13.64
N ALA A 47 17.53 -30.37 -12.55
CA ALA A 47 16.33 -31.16 -12.33
C ALA A 47 15.09 -30.29 -12.31
N VAL A 48 14.08 -30.67 -13.08
CA VAL A 48 12.78 -30.00 -13.16
C VAL A 48 11.79 -30.83 -12.34
N CYS A 49 11.23 -30.23 -11.30
CA CYS A 49 10.25 -30.85 -10.43
C CYS A 49 8.87 -30.22 -10.68
N VAL A 50 8.00 -30.98 -11.33
CA VAL A 50 6.63 -30.60 -11.65
C VAL A 50 5.71 -31.21 -10.60
N THR A 51 5.03 -30.36 -9.84
CA THR A 51 4.00 -30.78 -8.86
C THR A 51 2.59 -30.60 -9.40
N ASP A 52 2.45 -29.75 -10.40
CA ASP A 52 1.19 -29.38 -11.00
C ASP A 52 1.35 -29.28 -12.54
N PRO A 53 0.72 -30.17 -13.33
CA PRO A 53 0.81 -30.13 -14.78
C PRO A 53 0.10 -28.94 -15.41
N VAL A 54 -0.90 -28.37 -14.73
CA VAL A 54 -1.63 -27.20 -15.23
C VAL A 54 -0.93 -25.89 -14.87
N MET A 55 0.21 -25.97 -14.19
CA MET A 55 1.11 -24.85 -13.89
C MET A 55 0.44 -23.68 -13.15
N THR A 56 -0.53 -23.95 -12.27
CA THR A 56 -1.01 -22.95 -11.31
C THR A 56 0.10 -22.52 -10.34
N THR A 57 1.08 -23.40 -10.15
CA THR A 57 2.37 -23.09 -9.55
C THR A 57 3.47 -23.46 -10.54
N PRO A 58 4.44 -22.58 -10.82
CA PRO A 58 5.54 -22.91 -11.72
C PRO A 58 6.36 -24.09 -11.17
N PRO A 59 6.94 -24.91 -12.05
CA PRO A 59 7.75 -26.04 -11.65
C PRO A 59 9.07 -25.56 -11.06
N LYS A 60 9.61 -26.32 -10.11
CA LYS A 60 10.86 -25.97 -9.45
C LYS A 60 12.04 -26.52 -10.22
N ILE A 61 13.01 -25.68 -10.55
CA ILE A 61 14.25 -26.09 -11.22
C ILE A 61 15.39 -26.09 -10.21
N TYR A 62 16.14 -27.18 -10.12
CA TYR A 62 17.29 -27.31 -9.24
C TYR A 62 18.55 -27.48 -10.07
N VAL A 63 19.54 -26.61 -9.88
CA VAL A 63 20.88 -26.79 -10.47
C VAL A 63 21.57 -27.92 -9.74
N GLU A 64 22.02 -28.99 -10.40
CA GLU A 64 22.55 -30.15 -9.69
C GLU A 64 23.98 -29.95 -9.18
N ASP A 65 24.79 -29.15 -9.89
CA ASP A 65 26.18 -28.84 -9.54
C ASP A 65 26.29 -27.89 -8.32
N LEU A 66 26.96 -28.36 -7.26
CA LEU A 66 27.13 -27.61 -6.01
C LEU A 66 28.05 -26.38 -6.15
N ALA A 67 29.07 -26.45 -7.01
CA ALA A 67 29.97 -25.33 -7.26
C ALA A 67 29.25 -24.19 -7.98
N ILE A 68 28.34 -24.53 -8.91
CA ILE A 68 27.49 -23.55 -9.59
C ILE A 68 26.45 -22.98 -8.62
N ARG A 69 25.78 -23.80 -7.80
CA ARG A 69 24.83 -23.31 -6.77
C ARG A 69 25.43 -22.25 -5.85
N ARG A 70 26.68 -22.43 -5.41
CA ARG A 70 27.37 -21.43 -4.56
C ARG A 70 27.52 -20.07 -5.24
N ARG A 71 27.48 -20.01 -6.58
CA ARG A 71 27.52 -18.77 -7.35
C ARG A 71 26.14 -18.15 -7.57
N LEU A 72 25.08 -18.93 -7.36
CA LEU A 72 23.68 -18.55 -7.60
C LEU A 72 22.93 -18.18 -6.31
N LEU A 73 23.59 -18.03 -5.16
CA LEU A 73 22.92 -17.93 -3.85
C LEU A 73 21.79 -16.88 -3.77
N ALA A 74 21.89 -15.74 -4.47
CA ALA A 74 20.81 -14.74 -4.51
C ALA A 74 19.64 -15.07 -5.45
N HIS A 75 19.83 -16.03 -6.34
CA HIS A 75 18.85 -16.59 -7.27
C HIS A 75 18.46 -18.02 -6.87
N LEU A 76 18.63 -18.40 -5.61
CA LEU A 76 18.06 -19.63 -5.07
C LEU A 76 16.96 -19.26 -4.07
N ASN A 77 15.81 -19.91 -4.21
CA ASN A 77 14.74 -19.87 -3.22
C ASN A 77 15.17 -20.64 -1.96
N ALA A 78 14.41 -20.49 -0.87
CA ALA A 78 14.70 -21.15 0.42
C ALA A 78 14.76 -22.69 0.36
N ASP A 79 14.23 -23.31 -0.70
CA ASP A 79 14.28 -24.74 -0.94
C ASP A 79 15.38 -25.19 -1.91
N ASP A 80 16.34 -24.31 -2.24
CA ASP A 80 17.41 -24.49 -3.23
C ASP A 80 16.94 -24.55 -4.71
N SER A 81 15.69 -24.22 -5.00
CA SER A 81 15.24 -24.07 -6.39
C SER A 81 15.69 -22.73 -6.99
N LEU A 82 15.97 -22.69 -8.28
CA LEU A 82 16.37 -21.49 -9.01
C LEU A 82 15.21 -20.47 -9.05
N CYS A 83 15.48 -19.25 -8.61
CA CYS A 83 14.63 -18.08 -8.76
C CYS A 83 14.95 -17.40 -10.09
N PHE A 84 14.03 -17.50 -11.05
CA PHE A 84 14.12 -16.85 -12.35
C PHE A 84 12.95 -15.87 -12.49
N ALA A 85 13.23 -14.67 -12.98
CA ALA A 85 12.19 -13.69 -13.28
C ALA A 85 11.50 -14.09 -14.58
N GLU A 86 10.21 -14.43 -14.50
CA GLU A 86 9.39 -14.59 -15.69
C GLU A 86 9.21 -13.21 -16.33
N LYS A 87 9.95 -12.95 -17.41
CA LYS A 87 9.68 -11.79 -18.26
C LYS A 87 8.34 -12.06 -18.94
N GLU A 88 7.37 -11.23 -18.61
CA GLU A 88 5.96 -11.31 -19.04
C GLU A 88 5.17 -12.30 -18.18
N VAL A 89 4.29 -11.75 -17.34
CA VAL A 89 3.22 -12.49 -16.66
C VAL A 89 2.19 -12.90 -17.73
N GLU A 90 2.58 -13.81 -18.61
CA GLU A 90 1.68 -14.50 -19.51
C GLU A 90 1.11 -15.67 -18.69
N GLU A 91 -0.15 -15.50 -18.27
CA GLU A 91 -0.92 -16.51 -17.53
C GLU A 91 -0.69 -17.90 -18.13
N TYR A 92 -0.21 -18.85 -17.33
CA TYR A 92 0.03 -20.21 -17.79
C TYR A 92 -1.28 -20.84 -18.25
N ASP A 93 -1.46 -20.96 -19.57
CA ASP A 93 -2.63 -21.63 -20.14
C ASP A 93 -2.52 -23.16 -19.89
N PRO A 94 -3.38 -23.76 -19.06
CA PRO A 94 -3.38 -25.20 -18.81
C PRO A 94 -3.60 -26.05 -20.07
N TYR A 95 -4.17 -25.46 -21.13
CA TYR A 95 -4.37 -26.11 -22.43
C TYR A 95 -3.10 -26.09 -23.29
N ASN A 96 -2.07 -25.33 -22.90
CA ASN A 96 -0.75 -25.27 -23.53
C ASN A 96 0.40 -25.54 -22.53
N ALA A 97 0.24 -26.53 -21.66
CA ALA A 97 1.25 -26.90 -20.67
C ALA A 97 2.64 -27.22 -21.27
N GLY A 98 2.67 -27.74 -22.50
CA GLY A 98 3.92 -28.00 -23.24
C GLY A 98 4.66 -26.70 -23.61
N GLY A 99 3.97 -25.68 -24.11
CA GLY A 99 4.59 -24.37 -24.37
C GLY A 99 5.03 -23.68 -23.07
N ALA A 100 4.21 -23.77 -22.03
CA ALA A 100 4.48 -23.21 -20.72
C ALA A 100 5.79 -23.74 -20.10
N ILE A 101 5.99 -25.06 -20.08
CA ILE A 101 7.23 -25.64 -19.54
C ILE A 101 8.48 -25.21 -20.32
N LEU A 102 8.38 -25.05 -21.64
CA LEU A 102 9.50 -24.61 -22.47
C LEU A 102 9.91 -23.16 -22.17
N ARG A 103 8.96 -22.29 -21.85
CA ARG A 103 9.25 -20.91 -21.41
C ARG A 103 9.91 -20.86 -20.04
N VAL A 104 9.48 -21.73 -19.12
CA VAL A 104 10.13 -21.88 -17.81
C VAL A 104 11.60 -22.27 -18.00
N LEU A 105 11.89 -23.23 -18.88
CA LEU A 105 13.26 -23.62 -19.20
C LEU A 105 14.08 -22.46 -19.80
N GLU A 106 13.49 -21.66 -20.68
CA GLU A 106 14.19 -20.50 -21.27
C GLU A 106 14.45 -19.41 -20.22
N SER A 107 13.49 -19.10 -19.36
CA SER A 107 13.66 -18.11 -18.27
C SER A 107 14.74 -18.55 -17.27
N ALA A 108 14.77 -19.83 -16.93
CA ALA A 108 15.82 -20.41 -16.11
C ALA A 108 17.20 -20.29 -16.78
N LYS A 109 17.27 -20.57 -18.08
CA LYS A 109 18.51 -20.40 -18.87
C LYS A 109 18.96 -18.95 -18.92
N GLU A 110 18.08 -17.99 -19.21
CA GLU A 110 18.42 -16.56 -19.20
C GLU A 110 18.97 -16.11 -17.85
N THR A 111 18.37 -16.59 -16.76
CA THR A 111 18.84 -16.30 -15.40
C THR A 111 20.24 -16.87 -15.17
N LEU A 112 20.49 -18.10 -15.59
CA LEU A 112 21.83 -18.71 -15.51
C LEU A 112 22.85 -17.91 -16.32
N ASP A 113 22.50 -17.49 -17.54
CA ASP A 113 23.35 -16.66 -18.40
C ASP A 113 23.70 -15.32 -17.74
N GLN A 114 22.70 -14.65 -17.16
CA GLN A 114 22.89 -13.40 -16.44
C GLN A 114 23.82 -13.58 -15.24
N VAL A 115 23.53 -14.53 -14.36
CA VAL A 115 24.29 -14.66 -13.10
C VAL A 115 25.70 -15.20 -13.33
N LEU A 116 25.87 -16.17 -14.24
CA LEU A 116 27.15 -16.85 -14.42
C LEU A 116 28.12 -16.11 -15.34
N HIS A 117 27.60 -15.32 -16.28
CA HIS A 117 28.39 -14.73 -17.35
C HIS A 117 28.25 -13.22 -17.48
N ALA A 118 27.22 -12.61 -16.89
CA ALA A 118 26.94 -11.18 -17.08
C ALA A 118 26.61 -10.41 -15.80
N SER A 119 26.80 -10.96 -14.58
CA SER A 119 26.39 -10.28 -13.34
C SER A 119 27.11 -8.94 -13.21
N THR A 120 26.40 -7.86 -13.50
CA THR A 120 26.93 -6.50 -13.43
C THR A 120 26.94 -6.01 -11.98
N LEU A 121 27.61 -4.89 -11.72
CA LEU A 121 27.46 -4.19 -10.44
C LEU A 121 25.99 -3.88 -10.14
N ALA A 122 25.23 -3.48 -11.18
CA ALA A 122 23.83 -3.14 -11.05
C ALA A 122 22.97 -4.36 -10.63
N ASP A 123 23.24 -5.55 -11.17
CA ASP A 123 22.55 -6.79 -10.78
C ASP A 123 22.78 -7.10 -9.29
N ARG A 124 24.04 -7.07 -8.84
CA ARG A 124 24.37 -7.29 -7.42
C ARG A 124 23.72 -6.27 -6.49
N GLN A 125 23.64 -5.01 -6.92
CA GLN A 125 22.99 -3.96 -6.15
C GLN A 125 21.47 -4.19 -6.08
N ARG A 126 20.81 -4.57 -7.19
CA ARG A 126 19.39 -4.92 -7.19
C ARG A 126 19.07 -6.12 -6.30
N GLU A 127 19.95 -7.10 -6.27
CA GLU A 127 19.80 -8.34 -5.49
C GLU A 127 20.40 -8.24 -4.08
N PHE A 128 20.79 -7.05 -3.62
CA PHE A 128 21.54 -6.88 -2.38
C PHE A 128 20.86 -7.55 -1.18
N VAL A 129 19.55 -7.40 -1.04
CA VAL A 129 18.77 -7.99 0.07
C VAL A 129 18.85 -9.52 0.06
N SER A 130 18.85 -10.15 -1.11
CA SER A 130 19.02 -11.60 -1.24
C SER A 130 20.40 -12.04 -0.76
N TYR A 131 21.46 -11.32 -1.12
CA TYR A 131 22.81 -11.60 -0.62
C TYR A 131 22.98 -11.28 0.87
N TRP A 132 22.21 -10.32 1.40
CA TRP A 132 22.19 -10.01 2.83
C TRP A 132 21.68 -11.20 3.64
N ASN A 133 20.73 -12.00 3.11
CA ASN A 133 20.20 -13.21 3.73
C ASN A 133 19.73 -12.99 5.19
N PRO A 134 18.62 -12.26 5.38
CA PRO A 134 18.10 -11.88 6.69
C PRO A 134 17.46 -13.07 7.42
N ASP A 135 17.73 -13.18 8.72
CA ASP A 135 17.13 -14.16 9.65
C ASP A 135 16.00 -13.53 10.49
N THR A 136 15.90 -12.20 10.51
CA THR A 136 14.92 -11.43 11.28
C THR A 136 14.17 -10.43 10.39
N TYR A 137 12.92 -10.15 10.73
CA TYR A 137 12.07 -9.20 10.01
C TYR A 137 11.58 -8.12 10.98
N LEU A 138 11.70 -6.88 10.57
CA LEU A 138 11.17 -5.70 11.25
C LEU A 138 10.63 -4.71 10.23
N TYR A 139 9.98 -3.67 10.75
CA TYR A 139 9.35 -2.64 9.94
C TYR A 139 9.94 -1.27 10.21
N THR A 140 9.75 -0.32 9.30
CA THR A 140 10.16 1.08 9.46
C THR A 140 9.02 2.04 9.16
N ASP A 141 8.83 3.05 10.02
CA ASP A 141 8.03 4.25 9.77
C ASP A 141 8.98 5.45 9.89
N LEU A 142 9.66 5.76 8.79
CA LEU A 142 10.69 6.78 8.72
C LEU A 142 10.40 7.75 7.57
N PRO A 143 10.67 9.06 7.73
CA PRO A 143 10.65 10.00 6.61
C PRO A 143 11.58 9.56 5.47
N ALA A 144 11.22 9.92 4.24
CA ALA A 144 12.09 9.71 3.09
C ALA A 144 13.47 10.35 3.33
N GLY A 145 14.54 9.62 3.02
CA GLY A 145 15.91 10.10 3.23
C GLY A 145 16.39 10.16 4.68
N PHE A 146 15.59 9.73 5.67
CA PHE A 146 15.96 9.82 7.08
C PHE A 146 17.27 9.08 7.40
N SER A 147 18.11 9.71 8.23
CA SER A 147 19.28 9.14 8.90
C SER A 147 19.43 9.80 10.27
N GLY A 148 19.89 9.05 11.26
CA GLY A 148 20.11 9.54 12.61
C GLY A 148 19.43 8.69 13.70
N ARG A 149 19.19 9.32 14.86
CA ARG A 149 18.63 8.66 16.04
C ARG A 149 17.17 8.27 15.82
N ALA A 150 16.85 7.01 16.09
CA ALA A 150 15.51 6.45 15.97
C ALA A 150 15.10 5.73 17.27
N ARG A 151 13.91 5.15 17.25
CA ARG A 151 13.34 4.31 18.30
C ARG A 151 12.79 3.03 17.71
N CYS A 152 12.92 1.95 18.44
CA CYS A 152 12.30 0.67 18.12
C CYS A 152 11.11 0.47 19.07
N CYS A 153 9.91 0.28 18.51
CA CYS A 153 8.67 0.07 19.24
C CYS A 153 8.12 -1.31 18.93
N THR A 154 7.49 -1.96 19.90
CA THR A 154 6.69 -3.16 19.66
C THR A 154 5.31 -2.75 19.17
N TRP A 155 4.97 -3.06 17.92
CA TRP A 155 3.67 -2.74 17.31
C TRP A 155 2.60 -3.78 17.68
N ASN A 156 2.92 -5.07 17.55
CA ASN A 156 2.02 -6.13 17.96
C ASN A 156 2.81 -7.36 18.42
N ARG A 157 2.10 -8.32 19.01
CA ARG A 157 2.62 -9.65 19.30
C ARG A 157 1.75 -10.68 18.60
N VAL A 158 2.30 -11.39 17.61
CA VAL A 158 1.60 -12.45 16.86
C VAL A 158 2.33 -13.77 17.09
N GLY A 159 1.60 -14.78 17.56
CA GLY A 159 2.17 -16.12 17.80
C GLY A 159 3.36 -16.14 18.78
N GLY A 160 3.41 -15.21 19.73
CA GLY A 160 4.50 -15.08 20.69
C GLY A 160 5.75 -14.34 20.18
N ARG A 161 5.76 -13.83 18.94
CA ARG A 161 6.82 -12.97 18.40
C ARG A 161 6.38 -11.51 18.38
N ASP A 162 7.29 -10.61 18.75
CA ASP A 162 7.08 -9.17 18.68
C ASP A 162 7.33 -8.66 17.26
N SER A 163 6.35 -7.96 16.69
CA SER A 163 6.53 -7.18 15.46
C SER A 163 7.11 -5.83 15.85
N LEU A 164 8.35 -5.58 15.41
CA LEU A 164 9.09 -4.37 15.75
C LEU A 164 8.96 -3.32 14.65
N VAL A 165 8.79 -2.06 15.03
CA VAL A 165 8.77 -0.92 14.12
C VAL A 165 9.85 0.07 14.54
N ILE A 166 10.72 0.44 13.61
CA ILE A 166 11.69 1.52 13.78
C ILE A 166 11.06 2.83 13.32
N THR A 167 11.02 3.82 14.19
CA THR A 167 10.41 5.12 13.89
C THR A 167 11.18 6.28 14.52
N THR A 168 10.83 7.51 14.17
CA THR A 168 11.44 8.71 14.77
C THR A 168 10.90 8.93 16.20
N PRO A 169 11.66 9.59 17.10
CA PRO A 169 11.20 9.86 18.46
C PRO A 169 9.82 10.54 18.54
N GLU A 170 9.52 11.42 17.59
CA GLU A 170 8.26 12.19 17.52
C GLU A 170 7.07 11.32 17.08
N ARG A 171 7.35 10.20 16.39
CA ARG A 171 6.36 9.27 15.83
C ARG A 171 6.08 8.07 16.73
N VAL A 172 6.80 7.91 17.85
CA VAL A 172 6.63 6.78 18.78
C VAL A 172 5.18 6.59 19.23
N SER A 173 4.47 7.67 19.52
CA SER A 173 3.06 7.66 19.99
C SER A 173 2.07 7.08 18.97
N ARG A 174 2.49 6.91 17.71
CA ARG A 174 1.70 6.23 16.67
C ARG A 174 1.67 4.72 16.86
N TRP A 175 2.73 4.16 17.42
CA TRP A 175 2.96 2.72 17.49
C TRP A 175 2.91 2.17 18.93
N SER A 176 3.36 2.96 19.91
CA SER A 176 3.28 2.60 21.33
C SER A 176 2.52 3.68 22.10
N ARG A 177 1.20 3.47 22.25
CA ARG A 177 0.33 4.37 23.03
C ARG A 177 0.30 4.03 24.52
N ASP A 178 0.48 2.77 24.88
CA ASP A 178 0.17 2.27 26.23
C ASP A 178 1.38 1.70 27.00
N LYS A 179 2.59 1.60 26.40
CA LYS A 179 3.77 0.97 27.03
C LYS A 179 5.10 1.68 26.68
N PRO A 180 5.48 2.74 27.43
CA PRO A 180 6.75 3.44 27.24
C PRO A 180 7.99 2.55 27.44
N ASP A 181 7.89 1.55 28.32
CA ASP A 181 9.02 0.69 28.71
C ASP A 181 9.50 -0.28 27.61
N ASP A 182 8.69 -0.48 26.55
CA ASP A 182 9.02 -1.34 25.41
C ASP A 182 9.76 -0.59 24.29
N VAL A 183 10.14 0.68 24.49
CA VAL A 183 10.79 1.51 23.47
C VAL A 183 12.32 1.44 23.61
N ARG A 184 12.98 0.81 22.62
CA ARG A 184 14.44 0.65 22.57
C ARG A 184 15.11 1.70 21.68
N GLN A 185 16.40 1.92 21.87
CA GLN A 185 17.18 2.80 21.01
C GLN A 185 17.41 2.14 19.64
N ALA A 186 17.33 2.95 18.58
CA ALA A 186 17.74 2.55 17.25
C ALA A 186 18.52 3.68 16.58
N TYR A 187 19.27 3.36 15.54
CA TYR A 187 19.96 4.35 14.73
C TYR A 187 19.90 3.96 13.26
N VAL A 188 19.61 4.93 12.40
CA VAL A 188 19.49 4.74 10.95
C VAL A 188 20.71 5.36 10.28
N LEU A 189 21.58 4.53 9.73
CA LEU A 189 22.66 4.95 8.84
C LEU A 189 22.17 4.89 7.40
N ARG A 190 22.31 6.00 6.68
CA ARG A 190 21.99 6.04 5.26
C ARG A 190 23.27 6.06 4.43
N GLY A 191 23.40 5.10 3.53
CA GLY A 191 24.44 5.10 2.51
C GLY A 191 24.17 6.18 1.47
N ASN A 192 25.23 6.85 1.00
CA ASN A 192 25.19 7.83 -0.09
C ASN A 192 25.14 7.19 -1.49
N ARG A 193 25.15 5.86 -1.55
CA ARG A 193 25.12 5.05 -2.78
C ARG A 193 24.55 3.66 -2.49
N PRO A 194 24.09 2.91 -3.52
CA PRO A 194 23.56 1.57 -3.32
C PRO A 194 24.60 0.60 -2.73
N PHE A 195 24.17 -0.25 -1.80
CA PHE A 195 25.02 -1.26 -1.17
C PHE A 195 25.50 -2.33 -2.18
N ASP A 196 26.79 -2.67 -2.14
CA ASP A 196 27.37 -3.80 -2.89
C ASP A 196 28.03 -4.77 -1.91
N ILE A 197 27.57 -6.02 -1.92
CA ILE A 197 28.03 -7.06 -1.01
C ILE A 197 29.52 -7.40 -1.17
N ARG A 198 30.14 -7.09 -2.32
CA ARG A 198 31.56 -7.42 -2.57
C ARG A 198 32.52 -6.28 -2.27
N ARG A 199 32.02 -5.06 -2.10
CA ARG A 199 32.88 -3.90 -1.87
C ARG A 199 33.59 -4.02 -0.53
N GLY A 200 34.88 -3.68 -0.47
CA GLY A 200 35.64 -3.73 0.79
C GLY A 200 35.75 -5.09 1.45
N GLY A 201 35.60 -6.20 0.71
CA GLY A 201 35.55 -7.55 1.26
C GLY A 201 34.17 -7.98 1.80
N GLY A 202 33.16 -7.10 1.70
CA GLY A 202 31.78 -7.37 2.10
C GLY A 202 31.51 -7.17 3.60
N PRO A 203 30.25 -7.31 4.03
CA PRO A 203 29.86 -7.03 5.43
C PRO A 203 30.48 -8.00 6.44
N GLY A 204 31.00 -9.14 5.98
CA GLY A 204 31.57 -10.20 6.81
C GLY A 204 30.56 -10.75 7.83
N LYS A 205 31.05 -11.23 8.98
CA LYS A 205 30.22 -11.89 10.01
C LYS A 205 30.36 -11.25 11.39
N THR A 206 31.16 -10.20 11.53
CA THR A 206 31.49 -9.62 12.83
C THR A 206 31.20 -8.12 12.85
N LEU A 207 31.18 -7.53 14.03
CA LEU A 207 31.04 -6.08 14.18
C LEU A 207 32.17 -5.33 13.45
N ALA A 208 33.41 -5.80 13.58
CA ALA A 208 34.57 -5.17 12.94
C ALA A 208 34.48 -5.18 11.40
N THR A 209 34.06 -6.32 10.81
CA THR A 209 33.92 -6.43 9.36
C THR A 209 32.77 -5.56 8.85
N LEU A 210 31.65 -5.50 9.58
CA LEU A 210 30.51 -4.67 9.16
C LEU A 210 30.85 -3.17 9.24
N LYS A 211 31.56 -2.73 10.29
CA LYS A 211 32.06 -1.35 10.42
C LYS A 211 32.97 -0.94 9.26
N THR A 212 33.88 -1.83 8.88
CA THR A 212 34.79 -1.59 7.75
C THR A 212 34.01 -1.52 6.44
N TRP A 213 33.05 -2.42 6.25
CA TRP A 213 32.22 -2.45 5.05
C TRP A 213 31.36 -1.20 4.88
N ILE A 214 30.64 -0.77 5.93
CA ILE A 214 29.71 0.36 5.85
C ILE A 214 30.43 1.70 5.61
N ALA A 215 31.69 1.82 6.01
CA ALA A 215 32.53 3.00 5.72
C ALA A 215 32.78 3.22 4.22
N HIS A 216 32.49 2.25 3.34
CA HIS A 216 32.53 2.45 1.89
C HIS A 216 31.29 3.14 1.30
N PHE A 217 30.23 3.27 2.10
CA PHE A 217 28.92 3.78 1.68
C PHE A 217 28.49 5.01 2.49
N VAL A 218 29.14 5.31 3.62
CA VAL A 218 28.82 6.44 4.49
C VAL A 218 30.09 7.27 4.67
N ASP A 219 30.06 8.53 4.21
CA ASP A 219 31.22 9.43 4.25
C ASP A 219 31.31 10.22 5.59
N GLU A 220 30.43 9.94 6.55
CA GLU A 220 30.36 10.59 7.87
C GLU A 220 30.86 9.67 8.99
N PRO A 221 32.13 9.79 9.44
CA PRO A 221 32.70 8.93 10.48
C PRO A 221 31.96 9.03 11.81
N ASP A 222 31.48 10.22 12.16
CA ASP A 222 30.71 10.45 13.38
C ASP A 222 29.37 9.70 13.37
N ALA A 223 28.68 9.65 12.22
CA ALA A 223 27.44 8.89 12.09
C ALA A 223 27.70 7.39 12.31
N ILE A 224 28.78 6.85 11.73
CA ILE A 224 29.21 5.47 11.94
C ILE A 224 29.50 5.23 13.44
N ALA A 225 30.27 6.11 14.08
CA ALA A 225 30.59 6.00 15.50
C ALA A 225 29.33 6.01 16.38
N HIS A 226 28.34 6.84 16.06
CA HIS A 226 27.05 6.87 16.75
C HIS A 226 26.25 5.59 16.55
N ALA A 227 26.14 5.10 15.32
CA ALA A 227 25.36 3.91 14.99
C ALA A 227 25.88 2.66 15.70
N PHE A 228 27.20 2.53 15.81
CA PHE A 228 27.86 1.42 16.51
C PHE A 228 28.27 1.78 17.94
N ALA A 229 27.61 2.77 18.55
CA ALA A 229 27.81 3.08 19.94
C ALA A 229 27.45 1.86 20.83
N PRO A 230 28.15 1.63 21.95
CA PRO A 230 28.00 0.39 22.72
C PRO A 230 26.57 0.08 23.18
N ALA A 231 25.78 1.11 23.50
CA ALA A 231 24.38 0.95 23.90
C ALA A 231 23.49 0.39 22.76
N LEU A 232 23.75 0.79 21.51
CA LEU A 232 23.04 0.30 20.34
C LEU A 232 23.47 -1.12 19.98
N VAL A 233 24.75 -1.43 20.09
CA VAL A 233 25.29 -2.77 19.82
C VAL A 233 24.82 -3.81 20.85
N ASP A 234 24.61 -3.41 22.11
CA ASP A 234 24.15 -4.31 23.19
C ASP A 234 22.65 -4.63 23.09
N LYS A 235 21.78 -3.61 23.02
CA LYS A 235 20.32 -3.78 23.13
C LYS A 235 19.50 -2.97 22.13
N GLY A 236 20.15 -2.28 21.21
CA GLY A 236 19.49 -1.46 20.20
C GLY A 236 19.36 -2.14 18.85
N HIS A 237 18.98 -1.35 17.86
CA HIS A 237 18.90 -1.77 16.46
C HIS A 237 19.67 -0.79 15.58
N ILE A 238 20.46 -1.32 14.65
CA ILE A 238 21.16 -0.53 13.65
C ILE A 238 20.49 -0.79 12.30
N ILE A 239 19.96 0.25 11.69
CA ILE A 239 19.32 0.18 10.39
C ILE A 239 20.27 0.77 9.36
N LEU A 240 20.54 0.02 8.31
CA LEU A 240 21.37 0.42 7.19
C LEU A 240 20.43 0.62 5.99
N ALA A 241 20.26 1.88 5.56
CA ALA A 241 19.38 2.24 4.47
C ALA A 241 20.18 2.73 3.26
N ALA A 242 19.81 2.30 2.06
CA ALA A 242 20.30 2.84 0.81
C ALA A 242 19.18 2.81 -0.25
N GLU A 243 19.46 3.27 -1.46
CA GLU A 243 18.48 3.25 -2.57
C GLU A 243 18.02 1.83 -2.94
N ASN A 244 18.89 0.84 -2.77
CA ASN A 244 18.64 -0.56 -3.13
C ASN A 244 18.15 -1.43 -1.97
N GLY A 245 17.75 -0.83 -0.84
CA GLY A 245 17.10 -1.55 0.24
C GLY A 245 17.43 -1.01 1.63
N VAL A 246 16.65 -1.48 2.61
CA VAL A 246 16.82 -1.17 4.02
C VAL A 246 16.97 -2.48 4.79
N VAL A 247 18.11 -2.65 5.44
CA VAL A 247 18.44 -3.85 6.21
C VAL A 247 18.78 -3.48 7.65
N ALA A 248 18.76 -4.46 8.54
CA ALA A 248 19.09 -4.28 9.94
C ALA A 248 20.28 -5.15 10.35
N ALA A 249 21.06 -4.63 11.29
CA ALA A 249 22.15 -5.32 11.93
C ALA A 249 21.96 -5.33 13.45
N SER A 250 22.02 -6.52 14.02
CA SER A 250 22.11 -6.79 15.46
C SER A 250 23.32 -7.68 15.72
N PHE A 251 23.73 -7.81 16.99
CA PHE A 251 24.93 -8.59 17.33
C PHE A 251 24.67 -9.54 18.48
N LYS A 252 25.14 -10.78 18.34
CA LYS A 252 25.25 -11.73 19.46
C LYS A 252 26.62 -11.59 20.09
N TRP A 253 26.61 -11.27 21.38
CA TRP A 253 27.82 -11.06 22.15
C TRP A 253 28.32 -12.38 22.73
N PRO A 254 29.63 -12.67 22.68
CA PRO A 254 30.18 -13.76 23.45
C PRO A 254 30.06 -13.45 24.94
N GLU A 255 29.89 -14.50 25.75
CA GLU A 255 29.53 -14.37 27.16
C GLU A 255 30.53 -13.52 27.95
N PHE A 256 31.83 -13.72 27.73
CA PHE A 256 32.87 -12.94 28.41
C PHE A 256 32.81 -11.45 28.08
N ALA A 257 32.57 -11.08 26.81
CA ALA A 257 32.47 -9.68 26.40
C ALA A 257 31.23 -9.03 26.99
N ARG A 258 30.11 -9.76 27.04
CA ARG A 258 28.86 -9.31 27.68
C ARG A 258 29.06 -9.06 29.18
N ILE A 259 29.72 -9.97 29.90
CA ILE A 259 30.03 -9.82 31.33
C ILE A 259 30.98 -8.65 31.57
N ALA A 260 32.06 -8.54 30.78
CA ALA A 260 33.02 -7.45 30.88
C ALA A 260 32.35 -6.09 30.65
N TYR A 261 31.46 -6.00 29.65
CA TYR A 261 30.69 -4.81 29.35
C TYR A 261 29.68 -4.44 30.46
N ALA A 262 28.94 -5.42 30.98
CA ALA A 262 27.98 -5.21 32.06
C ALA A 262 28.66 -4.68 33.34
N LYS A 263 29.88 -5.14 33.63
CA LYS A 263 30.69 -4.69 34.78
C LYS A 263 31.48 -3.41 34.53
N ALA A 264 31.62 -2.96 33.28
CA ALA A 264 32.41 -1.79 32.95
C ALA A 264 31.66 -0.48 33.30
N PRO A 265 32.33 0.49 33.96
CA PRO A 265 31.77 1.83 34.13
C PRO A 265 31.56 2.50 32.77
N GLN A 266 30.61 3.42 32.68
CA GLN A 266 30.12 3.99 31.41
C GLN A 266 31.24 4.54 30.52
N ASN A 267 32.26 5.17 31.11
CA ASN A 267 33.43 5.71 30.40
C ASN A 267 34.39 4.65 29.84
N ARG A 268 34.34 3.39 30.30
CA ARG A 268 35.18 2.28 29.80
C ARG A 268 34.45 1.34 28.86
N ARG A 269 33.11 1.45 28.76
CA ARG A 269 32.27 0.59 27.93
C ARG A 269 32.67 0.58 26.46
N ALA A 270 33.09 1.73 25.90
CA ALA A 270 33.57 1.83 24.52
C ALA A 270 34.84 0.99 24.27
N ARG A 271 35.74 0.92 25.26
CA ARG A 271 36.98 0.11 25.17
C ARG A 271 36.68 -1.39 25.32
N SER A 272 35.67 -1.75 26.12
CA SER A 272 35.23 -3.14 26.25
C SER A 272 34.59 -3.65 24.96
N THR A 273 33.79 -2.83 24.27
CA THR A 273 33.25 -3.19 22.94
C THR A 273 34.35 -3.34 21.90
N SER A 274 35.34 -2.44 21.88
CA SER A 274 36.38 -2.44 20.85
C SER A 274 37.26 -3.71 20.89
N HIS A 275 37.46 -4.30 22.07
CA HIS A 275 38.22 -5.54 22.20
C HIS A 275 37.44 -6.76 21.70
N GLY A 276 36.10 -6.72 21.74
CA GLY A 276 35.24 -7.84 21.39
C GLY A 276 34.67 -7.81 19.97
N GLU A 277 34.97 -6.80 19.14
CA GLU A 277 34.28 -6.58 17.86
C GLU A 277 34.45 -7.74 16.87
N ASN A 278 35.58 -8.45 16.94
CA ASN A 278 35.83 -9.62 16.10
C ASN A 278 35.07 -10.87 16.57
N GLU A 279 34.61 -10.90 17.81
CA GLU A 279 33.94 -12.05 18.42
C GLU A 279 32.42 -11.85 18.51
N MET A 280 31.96 -10.60 18.40
CA MET A 280 30.55 -10.25 18.25
C MET A 280 30.06 -10.66 16.87
N THR A 281 29.13 -11.61 16.82
CA THR A 281 28.62 -12.16 15.55
C THR A 281 27.42 -11.38 15.06
N LEU A 282 27.43 -11.04 13.78
CA LEU A 282 26.38 -10.28 13.09
C LEU A 282 25.14 -11.15 12.90
N ASP A 283 24.01 -10.64 13.38
CA ASP A 283 22.66 -11.11 13.09
C ASP A 283 22.02 -10.14 12.09
N ARG A 284 21.42 -10.69 11.03
CA ARG A 284 21.00 -9.93 9.86
C ARG A 284 19.48 -9.86 9.81
N GLY A 285 18.95 -8.66 9.64
CA GLY A 285 17.52 -8.42 9.50
C GLY A 285 17.15 -7.71 8.22
N LEU A 286 15.89 -7.88 7.81
CA LEU A 286 15.23 -7.08 6.78
C LEU A 286 14.30 -6.07 7.44
N ALA A 287 14.28 -4.85 6.91
CA ALA A 287 13.51 -3.76 7.47
C ALA A 287 12.56 -3.18 6.39
N ASP A 288 11.34 -3.70 6.33
CA ASP A 288 10.36 -3.25 5.33
C ASP A 288 9.69 -1.94 5.75
N SER A 289 9.45 -1.05 4.79
CA SER A 289 8.74 0.20 5.11
C SER A 289 7.24 -0.03 5.26
N VAL A 290 6.69 0.51 6.34
CA VAL A 290 5.25 0.67 6.56
C VAL A 290 4.83 2.15 6.47
N ALA A 291 5.76 3.03 6.09
CA ALA A 291 5.47 4.43 5.84
C ALA A 291 4.59 4.56 4.60
N LEU A 292 3.59 5.44 4.67
CA LEU A 292 2.62 5.57 3.57
C LEU A 292 3.19 6.01 2.24
N PRO A 293 4.18 6.94 2.19
CA PRO A 293 4.81 7.28 0.93
C PRO A 293 5.36 6.05 0.19
N ASP A 294 5.90 5.08 0.92
CA ASP A 294 6.48 3.87 0.33
C ASP A 294 5.40 2.84 -0.02
N LEU A 295 4.39 2.66 0.85
CA LEU A 295 3.30 1.70 0.61
C LEU A 295 2.32 2.15 -0.48
N VAL A 296 2.00 3.45 -0.53
CA VAL A 296 1.07 4.02 -1.51
C VAL A 296 1.80 4.33 -2.81
N ASN A 297 2.91 5.07 -2.79
CA ASN A 297 3.56 5.46 -4.05
C ASN A 297 4.42 4.36 -4.64
N GLY A 298 5.00 3.47 -3.82
CA GLY A 298 5.87 2.40 -4.30
C GLY A 298 5.17 1.35 -5.18
N ARG A 299 3.83 1.38 -5.26
CA ARG A 299 3.02 0.49 -6.11
C ARG A 299 2.21 1.22 -7.18
N LEU A 300 2.33 2.55 -7.25
CA LEU A 300 1.69 3.36 -8.28
C LEU A 300 2.72 3.69 -9.38
N SER A 301 2.27 3.82 -10.63
CA SER A 301 3.13 4.23 -11.75
C SER A 301 3.64 5.66 -11.62
N ALA A 302 2.97 6.49 -10.81
CA ALA A 302 3.38 7.84 -10.42
C ALA A 302 2.84 8.16 -9.02
N PRO A 303 3.45 9.10 -8.27
CA PRO A 303 2.92 9.56 -6.99
C PRO A 303 1.47 10.05 -7.13
N SER A 304 0.64 9.79 -6.12
CA SER A 304 -0.75 10.20 -6.20
C SER A 304 -0.88 11.75 -6.27
N PRO A 305 -1.73 12.29 -7.16
CA PRO A 305 -1.95 13.73 -7.27
C PRO A 305 -2.68 14.34 -6.06
N LEU A 306 -3.27 13.52 -5.19
CA LEU A 306 -3.89 13.98 -3.94
C LEU A 306 -2.88 14.27 -2.82
N ILE A 307 -1.63 13.83 -2.97
CA ILE A 307 -0.57 14.18 -2.02
C ILE A 307 -0.39 15.70 -2.01
N GLY A 308 -0.37 16.30 -0.83
CA GLY A 308 -0.27 17.75 -0.68
C GLY A 308 -1.60 18.51 -0.87
N LYS A 309 -2.73 17.81 -1.03
CA LYS A 309 -4.06 18.42 -1.06
C LYS A 309 -4.78 18.28 0.28
N ALA A 310 -5.42 19.35 0.73
CA ALA A 310 -6.36 19.34 1.84
C ALA A 310 -7.75 18.95 1.31
N VAL A 311 -8.35 17.91 1.89
CA VAL A 311 -9.65 17.38 1.44
C VAL A 311 -10.65 17.36 2.60
N ALA A 312 -11.83 17.95 2.40
CA ALA A 312 -12.92 17.87 3.37
C ALA A 312 -14.00 16.89 2.88
N VAL A 313 -14.41 15.96 3.74
CA VAL A 313 -15.47 14.99 3.50
C VAL A 313 -16.63 15.31 4.44
N VAL A 314 -17.77 15.64 3.86
CA VAL A 314 -19.02 15.97 4.53
C VAL A 314 -19.93 14.75 4.50
N GLY A 315 -20.26 14.23 5.67
CA GLY A 315 -20.93 12.94 5.85
C GLY A 315 -19.93 11.81 6.03
N ALA A 316 -19.96 11.19 7.20
CA ALA A 316 -19.23 9.98 7.56
C ALA A 316 -20.17 8.77 7.57
N GLY A 317 -21.19 8.76 6.71
CA GLY A 317 -22.13 7.64 6.54
C GLY A 317 -21.56 6.50 5.68
N ALA A 318 -22.45 5.70 5.09
CA ALA A 318 -22.07 4.53 4.28
C ALA A 318 -21.09 4.88 3.14
N ILE A 319 -21.34 5.98 2.40
CA ILE A 319 -20.46 6.46 1.32
C ILE A 319 -19.17 7.04 1.92
N GLY A 320 -19.31 8.04 2.80
CA GLY A 320 -18.19 8.80 3.36
C GLY A 320 -17.16 7.93 4.08
N SER A 321 -17.62 6.92 4.82
CA SER A 321 -16.75 5.98 5.51
C SER A 321 -15.77 5.24 4.59
N ARG A 322 -16.24 4.84 3.40
CA ARG A 322 -15.41 4.19 2.38
C ARG A 322 -14.56 5.22 1.64
N VAL A 323 -15.13 6.37 1.30
CA VAL A 323 -14.41 7.48 0.67
C VAL A 323 -13.17 7.87 1.49
N CYS A 324 -13.30 8.04 2.81
CA CYS A 324 -12.16 8.42 3.66
C CYS A 324 -11.04 7.39 3.64
N LEU A 325 -11.37 6.09 3.70
CA LEU A 325 -10.36 5.02 3.63
C LEU A 325 -9.64 5.00 2.27
N GLU A 326 -10.39 5.11 1.18
CA GLU A 326 -9.79 5.04 -0.15
C GLU A 326 -9.05 6.33 -0.53
N LEU A 327 -9.50 7.51 -0.08
CA LEU A 327 -8.74 8.76 -0.22
C LEU A 327 -7.41 8.69 0.54
N ALA A 328 -7.40 8.12 1.75
CA ALA A 328 -6.20 7.92 2.56
C ALA A 328 -5.17 7.04 1.82
N ARG A 329 -5.64 5.90 1.27
CA ARG A 329 -4.83 5.02 0.40
C ARG A 329 -4.43 5.68 -0.91
N SER A 330 -5.17 6.68 -1.34
CA SER A 330 -4.88 7.49 -2.52
C SER A 330 -4.10 8.75 -2.18
N GLY A 331 -3.49 8.89 -0.99
CA GLY A 331 -2.56 9.99 -0.69
C GLY A 331 -3.16 11.24 -0.03
N ALA A 332 -4.47 11.33 0.16
CA ALA A 332 -5.06 12.43 0.92
C ALA A 332 -4.70 12.31 2.42
N GLY A 333 -4.45 13.44 3.08
CA GLY A 333 -3.96 13.45 4.47
C GLY A 333 -2.43 13.34 4.59
N GLN A 334 -1.71 13.10 3.48
CA GLN A 334 -0.24 13.03 3.48
C GLN A 334 0.41 14.43 3.42
N SER A 335 1.71 14.49 3.70
CA SER A 335 2.51 15.72 3.62
C SER A 335 1.96 16.89 4.48
N GLN A 336 1.44 16.58 5.66
CA GLN A 336 0.87 17.54 6.62
C GLN A 336 -0.34 18.33 6.11
N ARG A 337 -0.98 17.90 5.01
CA ARG A 337 -2.22 18.51 4.52
C ARG A 337 -3.42 17.72 5.06
N PRO A 338 -4.41 18.39 5.68
CA PRO A 338 -5.43 17.68 6.45
C PRO A 338 -6.50 17.02 5.55
N MET A 339 -6.94 15.85 5.98
CA MET A 339 -8.25 15.31 5.63
C MET A 339 -9.23 15.62 6.77
N LEU A 340 -10.26 16.41 6.50
CA LEU A 340 -11.30 16.75 7.46
C LEU A 340 -12.55 15.89 7.22
N ILE A 341 -13.08 15.29 8.28
CA ILE A 341 -14.30 14.48 8.25
C ILE A 341 -15.34 15.19 9.12
N ILE A 342 -16.49 15.52 8.55
CA ILE A 342 -17.57 16.25 9.24
C ILE A 342 -18.84 15.40 9.22
N ASP A 343 -19.36 15.07 10.40
CA ASP A 343 -20.63 14.36 10.55
C ASP A 343 -21.16 14.56 11.97
N GLY A 344 -22.43 14.95 12.11
CA GLY A 344 -23.05 15.22 13.41
C GLY A 344 -23.59 13.99 14.13
N ASP A 345 -23.63 12.83 13.48
CA ASP A 345 -24.30 11.64 14.01
C ASP A 345 -23.38 10.77 14.88
N GLN A 346 -24.01 9.93 15.71
CA GLN A 346 -23.38 8.80 16.36
C GLN A 346 -23.52 7.53 15.53
N PHE A 347 -22.55 6.64 15.64
CA PHE A 347 -22.58 5.33 14.98
C PHE A 347 -23.55 4.38 15.70
N SER A 348 -24.51 3.82 14.97
CA SER A 348 -25.51 2.88 15.50
C SER A 348 -25.39 1.48 14.88
N THR A 349 -26.04 0.50 15.50
CA THR A 349 -26.06 -0.89 15.01
C THR A 349 -26.68 -1.01 13.62
N ALA A 350 -27.66 -0.15 13.28
CA ALA A 350 -28.28 -0.10 11.96
C ALA A 350 -27.29 0.30 10.84
N ASN A 351 -26.11 0.83 11.17
CA ASN A 351 -25.10 1.24 10.20
C ASN A 351 -24.14 0.11 9.79
N PHE A 352 -24.05 -1.00 10.54
CA PHE A 352 -23.05 -2.06 10.32
C PHE A 352 -23.04 -2.64 8.92
N GLY A 353 -24.22 -2.88 8.34
CA GLY A 353 -24.31 -3.57 7.06
C GLY A 353 -23.66 -2.83 5.88
N ARG A 354 -23.31 -1.55 6.05
CA ARG A 354 -22.81 -0.70 4.96
C ARG A 354 -21.71 0.30 5.36
N HIS A 355 -21.34 0.37 6.62
CA HIS A 355 -20.30 1.27 7.15
C HIS A 355 -19.04 0.49 7.54
N VAL A 356 -17.87 1.10 7.39
CA VAL A 356 -16.57 0.45 7.68
C VAL A 356 -16.18 0.40 9.16
N LEU A 357 -16.95 1.04 10.06
CA LEU A 357 -16.56 1.14 11.46
C LEU A 357 -16.83 -0.19 12.18
N PRO A 358 -15.94 -0.62 13.08
CA PRO A 358 -16.07 -1.89 13.78
C PRO A 358 -17.16 -1.84 14.86
N VAL A 359 -17.52 -3.01 15.39
CA VAL A 359 -18.55 -3.13 16.45
C VAL A 359 -18.23 -2.30 17.69
N SER A 360 -16.95 -2.16 18.01
CA SER A 360 -16.47 -1.34 19.11
C SER A 360 -16.75 0.16 18.97
N ALA A 361 -17.17 0.65 17.80
CA ALA A 361 -17.43 2.06 17.56
C ALA A 361 -18.87 2.50 17.88
N VAL A 362 -19.75 1.59 18.30
CA VAL A 362 -21.16 1.91 18.60
C VAL A 362 -21.25 3.01 19.66
N ARG A 363 -22.14 3.98 19.43
CA ARG A 363 -22.35 5.22 20.23
C ARG A 363 -21.20 6.22 20.19
N LEU A 364 -20.14 5.98 19.44
CA LEU A 364 -19.12 7.01 19.19
C LEU A 364 -19.59 7.94 18.07
N ALA A 365 -19.15 9.21 18.11
CA ALA A 365 -19.37 10.15 17.01
C ALA A 365 -18.72 9.62 15.72
N LYS A 366 -19.49 9.52 14.64
CA LYS A 366 -19.03 8.88 13.38
C LYS A 366 -17.76 9.54 12.85
N ALA A 367 -17.73 10.87 12.79
CA ALA A 367 -16.59 11.62 12.29
C ALA A 367 -15.29 11.34 13.08
N GLY A 368 -15.37 11.39 14.41
CA GLY A 368 -14.22 11.15 15.29
C GLY A 368 -13.74 9.69 15.23
N ALA A 369 -14.68 8.74 15.28
CA ALA A 369 -14.37 7.30 15.20
C ALA A 369 -13.74 6.94 13.85
N LEU A 370 -14.28 7.47 12.74
CA LEU A 370 -13.74 7.24 11.40
C LEU A 370 -12.34 7.86 11.25
N ALA A 371 -12.11 9.07 11.74
CA ALA A 371 -10.78 9.67 11.74
C ALA A 371 -9.78 8.85 12.55
N ALA A 372 -10.19 8.30 13.70
CA ALA A 372 -9.35 7.39 14.48
C ALA A 372 -9.03 6.10 13.71
N GLU A 373 -10.01 5.52 13.02
CA GLU A 373 -9.82 4.30 12.23
C GLU A 373 -8.91 4.53 11.01
N VAL A 374 -9.06 5.65 10.30
CA VAL A 374 -8.15 6.04 9.21
C VAL A 374 -6.72 6.15 9.74
N ARG A 375 -6.50 6.85 10.86
CA ARG A 375 -5.17 6.98 11.48
C ARG A 375 -4.63 5.65 12.02
N ARG A 376 -5.50 4.73 12.46
CA ARG A 376 -5.10 3.38 12.90
C ARG A 376 -4.53 2.57 11.73
N LEU A 377 -5.14 2.68 10.56
CA LEU A 377 -4.66 2.03 9.33
C LEU A 377 -3.43 2.73 8.75
N HIS A 378 -3.37 4.05 8.91
CA HIS A 378 -2.44 4.94 8.23
C HIS A 378 -1.92 6.03 9.19
N PRO A 379 -0.96 5.70 10.09
CA PRO A 379 -0.57 6.58 11.20
C PRO A 379 0.14 7.88 10.80
N ASP A 380 0.64 7.96 9.57
CA ASP A 380 1.26 9.15 8.99
C ASP A 380 0.28 10.25 8.60
N LEU A 381 -1.02 9.93 8.50
CA LEU A 381 -1.99 10.86 7.94
C LEU A 381 -2.43 11.93 8.94
N THR A 382 -2.56 13.14 8.43
CA THR A 382 -3.20 14.26 9.11
C THR A 382 -4.70 14.18 8.83
N VAL A 383 -5.44 13.57 9.76
CA VAL A 383 -6.90 13.43 9.65
C VAL A 383 -7.54 14.09 10.86
N GLU A 384 -8.66 14.77 10.69
CA GLU A 384 -9.47 15.35 11.78
C GLU A 384 -10.93 14.93 11.62
N GLY A 385 -11.58 14.58 12.72
CA GLY A 385 -13.01 14.28 12.75
C GLY A 385 -13.73 15.32 13.60
N VAL A 386 -14.76 15.96 13.05
CA VAL A 386 -15.54 17.01 13.70
C VAL A 386 -17.00 16.59 13.78
N ALA A 387 -17.48 16.40 15.00
CA ALA A 387 -18.83 15.94 15.28
C ALA A 387 -19.84 17.12 15.24
N THR A 388 -20.18 17.60 14.05
CA THR A 388 -21.09 18.76 13.87
C THR A 388 -21.81 18.71 12.52
N ASP A 389 -22.87 19.50 12.40
CA ASP A 389 -23.45 19.86 11.11
C ASP A 389 -22.48 20.74 10.31
N VAL A 390 -22.36 20.46 9.01
CA VAL A 390 -21.42 21.15 8.11
C VAL A 390 -21.65 22.66 8.04
N PHE A 391 -22.91 23.10 8.18
CA PHE A 391 -23.24 24.52 8.06
C PHE A 391 -22.71 25.34 9.25
N GLY A 392 -22.42 24.70 10.39
CA GLY A 392 -21.73 25.31 11.52
C GLY A 392 -20.23 25.54 11.30
N VAL A 393 -19.63 24.94 10.27
CA VAL A 393 -18.18 24.98 10.00
C VAL A 393 -17.83 25.35 8.56
N THR A 394 -18.76 25.97 7.82
CA THR A 394 -18.58 26.35 6.40
C THR A 394 -17.38 27.23 6.14
N ALA A 395 -17.03 28.12 7.08
CA ALA A 395 -15.84 28.94 6.98
C ALA A 395 -14.56 28.09 6.85
N ARG A 396 -14.47 26.97 7.58
CA ARG A 396 -13.33 26.06 7.51
C ARG A 396 -13.16 25.43 6.15
N LEU A 397 -14.26 25.20 5.41
CA LEU A 397 -14.20 24.56 4.09
C LEU A 397 -13.43 25.39 3.07
N GLN A 398 -13.31 26.71 3.26
CA GLN A 398 -12.60 27.60 2.32
C GLN A 398 -11.09 27.36 2.30
N ASP A 399 -10.53 26.78 3.36
CA ASP A 399 -9.09 26.48 3.49
C ASP A 399 -8.69 25.14 2.85
N TYR A 400 -9.67 24.39 2.32
CA TYR A 400 -9.47 23.10 1.69
C TYR A 400 -9.38 23.25 0.17
N ASP A 401 -8.73 22.30 -0.49
CA ASP A 401 -8.59 22.30 -1.94
C ASP A 401 -9.78 21.61 -2.62
N LEU A 402 -10.41 20.64 -1.93
CA LEU A 402 -11.55 19.87 -2.42
C LEU A 402 -12.55 19.58 -1.29
N VAL A 403 -13.84 19.69 -1.59
CA VAL A 403 -14.93 19.25 -0.71
C VAL A 403 -15.66 18.08 -1.36
N ILE A 404 -15.99 17.08 -0.56
CA ILE A 404 -16.75 15.91 -0.98
C ILE A 404 -18.01 15.83 -0.13
N ASP A 405 -19.16 15.92 -0.77
CA ASP A 405 -20.46 15.66 -0.17
C ASP A 405 -20.81 14.18 -0.33
N ALA A 406 -20.72 13.46 0.79
CA ALA A 406 -21.07 12.06 0.94
C ALA A 406 -22.23 11.88 1.93
N THR A 407 -23.04 12.93 2.15
CA THR A 407 -24.17 12.91 3.09
C THR A 407 -25.32 12.02 2.63
N GLY A 408 -25.47 11.85 1.31
CA GLY A 408 -26.64 11.20 0.72
C GLY A 408 -27.95 12.00 0.89
N SER A 409 -27.88 13.20 1.46
CA SER A 409 -29.03 14.06 1.72
C SER A 409 -29.16 15.10 0.62
N THR A 410 -30.21 14.98 -0.19
CA THR A 410 -30.46 15.94 -1.29
C THR A 410 -30.58 17.39 -0.80
N PRO A 411 -31.30 17.71 0.31
CA PRO A 411 -31.33 19.07 0.85
C PRO A 411 -29.97 19.62 1.27
N VAL A 412 -29.15 18.81 1.97
CA VAL A 412 -27.81 19.22 2.40
C VAL A 412 -26.91 19.47 1.19
N GLY A 413 -26.90 18.55 0.22
CA GLY A 413 -26.12 18.69 -1.00
C GLY A 413 -26.52 19.92 -1.83
N LEU A 414 -27.82 20.20 -1.97
CA LEU A 414 -28.29 21.40 -2.68
C LEU A 414 -27.90 22.69 -1.96
N ARG A 415 -27.98 22.74 -0.61
CA ARG A 415 -27.57 23.92 0.17
C ARG A 415 -26.06 24.13 0.13
N LEU A 416 -25.26 23.06 0.21
CA LEU A 416 -23.80 23.15 0.06
C LEU A 416 -23.40 23.57 -1.37
N ASN A 417 -24.11 23.06 -2.39
CA ASN A 417 -23.93 23.48 -3.78
C ASN A 417 -24.24 24.98 -3.95
N ASP A 418 -25.36 25.45 -3.40
CA ASP A 418 -25.75 26.86 -3.48
C ASP A 418 -24.69 27.77 -2.83
N LEU A 419 -24.25 27.44 -1.61
CA LEU A 419 -23.16 28.14 -0.94
C LEU A 419 -21.89 28.20 -1.81
N ALA A 420 -21.46 27.06 -2.35
CA ALA A 420 -20.25 26.96 -3.16
C ALA A 420 -20.35 27.78 -4.47
N VAL A 421 -21.48 27.68 -5.17
CA VAL A 421 -21.72 28.38 -6.43
C VAL A 421 -21.84 29.88 -6.19
N THR A 422 -22.66 30.31 -5.24
CA THR A 422 -22.87 31.73 -4.90
C THR A 422 -21.58 32.39 -4.44
N THR A 423 -20.79 31.72 -3.59
CA THR A 423 -19.48 32.23 -3.13
C THR A 423 -18.52 32.46 -4.31
N ARG A 424 -18.45 31.53 -5.26
CA ARG A 424 -17.61 31.69 -6.46
C ARG A 424 -18.11 32.78 -7.40
N ARG A 425 -19.44 32.94 -7.55
CA ARG A 425 -20.05 34.01 -8.36
C ARG A 425 -19.77 35.39 -7.78
N LEU A 426 -19.65 35.50 -6.46
CA LEU A 426 -19.18 36.69 -5.74
C LEU A 426 -17.67 36.97 -5.92
N GLY A 427 -16.96 36.19 -6.74
CA GLY A 427 -15.51 36.30 -6.92
C GLY A 427 -14.68 35.75 -5.75
N LYS A 428 -15.32 35.19 -4.71
CA LYS A 428 -14.63 34.62 -3.56
C LYS A 428 -14.14 33.18 -3.86
N PRO A 429 -13.02 32.74 -3.27
CA PRO A 429 -12.59 31.35 -3.35
C PRO A 429 -13.57 30.42 -2.63
N PHE A 430 -13.89 29.30 -3.27
CA PHE A 430 -14.54 28.16 -2.63
C PHE A 430 -14.11 26.90 -3.39
N PRO A 431 -13.60 25.86 -2.72
CA PRO A 431 -13.06 24.67 -3.36
C PRO A 431 -14.12 23.90 -4.16
N PRO A 432 -13.77 23.26 -5.29
CA PRO A 432 -14.62 22.30 -5.99
C PRO A 432 -15.37 21.35 -5.05
N VAL A 433 -16.59 20.99 -5.43
CA VAL A 433 -17.44 20.08 -4.65
C VAL A 433 -17.77 18.84 -5.49
N ILE A 434 -17.48 17.65 -4.97
CA ILE A 434 -17.96 16.39 -5.52
C ILE A 434 -19.17 15.96 -4.71
N HIS A 435 -20.35 15.89 -5.33
CA HIS A 435 -21.55 15.35 -4.70
C HIS A 435 -21.72 13.89 -5.07
N ALA A 436 -21.92 13.03 -4.09
CA ALA A 436 -22.17 11.61 -4.28
C ALA A 436 -23.60 11.24 -3.88
N ALA A 437 -24.25 10.41 -4.70
CA ALA A 437 -25.59 9.93 -4.43
C ALA A 437 -25.74 8.45 -4.80
N ILE A 438 -26.58 7.75 -4.04
CA ILE A 438 -27.07 6.41 -4.37
C ILE A 438 -28.54 6.55 -4.77
N HIS A 439 -28.93 5.82 -5.81
CA HIS A 439 -30.28 5.88 -6.40
C HIS A 439 -30.95 4.51 -6.34
N GLY A 440 -32.28 4.54 -6.15
CA GLY A 440 -33.15 3.36 -6.24
C GLY A 440 -32.75 2.27 -5.27
N ASN A 441 -32.58 2.55 -3.98
CA ASN A 441 -32.24 1.51 -2.99
C ASN A 441 -30.95 0.74 -3.30
N GLY A 442 -29.97 1.40 -3.92
CA GLY A 442 -28.65 0.81 -4.19
C GLY A 442 -28.45 0.31 -5.62
N LEU A 443 -29.40 0.51 -6.52
CA LEU A 443 -29.28 0.07 -7.92
C LEU A 443 -28.22 0.85 -8.70
N ALA A 444 -27.98 2.12 -8.34
CA ALA A 444 -26.99 2.96 -9.02
C ALA A 444 -26.30 3.93 -8.07
N ALA A 445 -25.07 4.32 -8.44
CA ALA A 445 -24.32 5.40 -7.81
C ALA A 445 -23.97 6.46 -8.86
N GLN A 446 -24.04 7.73 -8.45
CA GLN A 446 -23.72 8.87 -9.30
C GLN A 446 -22.86 9.88 -8.55
N THR A 447 -21.94 10.51 -9.28
CA THR A 447 -21.19 11.67 -8.79
C THR A 447 -21.37 12.87 -9.69
N VAL A 448 -21.31 14.07 -9.09
CA VAL A 448 -21.37 15.36 -9.77
C VAL A 448 -20.23 16.25 -9.26
N LEU A 449 -19.25 16.54 -10.10
CA LEU A 449 -18.13 17.45 -9.80
C LEU A 449 -18.45 18.88 -10.23
N VAL A 450 -18.66 19.75 -9.25
CA VAL A 450 -18.98 21.18 -9.43
C VAL A 450 -17.74 22.03 -9.18
N THR A 451 -17.25 22.69 -10.23
CA THR A 451 -16.08 23.60 -10.16
C THR A 451 -16.49 25.04 -10.54
N ARG A 452 -15.52 25.91 -10.88
CA ARG A 452 -15.75 27.24 -11.45
C ARG A 452 -16.08 27.24 -12.96
N SER A 453 -16.04 26.08 -13.61
CA SER A 453 -16.30 25.92 -15.04
C SER A 453 -17.73 26.26 -15.47
N ALA A 454 -17.94 26.52 -16.76
CA ALA A 454 -19.25 26.75 -17.40
C ALA A 454 -20.14 25.50 -17.55
N HIS A 455 -20.11 24.58 -16.59
CA HIS A 455 -20.86 23.32 -16.61
C HIS A 455 -21.91 23.26 -15.49
N ALA A 456 -22.86 22.33 -15.63
CA ALA A 456 -23.95 22.10 -14.69
C ALA A 456 -23.45 22.00 -13.23
N CYS A 457 -24.11 22.72 -12.33
CA CYS A 457 -24.03 22.47 -10.89
C CYS A 457 -25.02 21.36 -10.48
N LEU A 458 -25.04 20.97 -9.20
CA LEU A 458 -25.97 19.96 -8.70
C LEU A 458 -27.44 20.34 -8.97
N LYS A 459 -27.80 21.62 -8.78
CA LYS A 459 -29.16 22.12 -9.01
C LYS A 459 -29.53 22.15 -10.50
N CYS A 460 -28.58 22.35 -11.43
CA CYS A 460 -28.86 22.27 -12.87
C CYS A 460 -29.39 20.88 -13.29
N LEU A 461 -28.92 19.82 -12.62
CA LEU A 461 -29.37 18.46 -12.87
C LEU A 461 -30.72 18.15 -12.21
N ARG A 462 -31.24 19.04 -11.36
CA ARG A 462 -32.50 18.91 -10.63
C ARG A 462 -33.33 20.20 -10.78
N PRO A 463 -33.76 20.55 -12.01
CA PRO A 463 -34.40 21.84 -12.28
C PRO A 463 -35.68 22.02 -11.44
N ASN A 464 -36.55 21.01 -11.44
CA ASN A 464 -37.79 20.99 -10.67
C ASN A 464 -37.70 20.01 -9.49
N HIS A 465 -38.65 20.11 -8.56
CA HIS A 465 -38.78 19.17 -7.45
C HIS A 465 -39.07 17.76 -7.99
N GLY A 466 -38.39 16.74 -7.46
CA GLY A 466 -38.54 15.35 -7.89
C GLY A 466 -37.86 15.00 -9.23
N GLU A 467 -37.49 15.99 -10.04
CA GLU A 467 -36.82 15.75 -11.32
C GLU A 467 -35.30 15.55 -11.17
N LEU A 468 -34.75 14.69 -12.03
CA LEU A 468 -33.32 14.47 -12.18
C LEU A 468 -33.00 14.26 -13.67
N LYS A 469 -32.32 15.21 -14.32
CA LYS A 469 -31.97 15.15 -15.76
C LYS A 469 -31.05 13.98 -16.10
N ALA A 470 -30.13 13.67 -15.19
CA ALA A 470 -29.22 12.54 -15.31
C ALA A 470 -29.72 11.35 -14.48
N ASN A 471 -31.02 11.03 -14.54
CA ASN A 471 -31.58 9.93 -13.76
C ASN A 471 -31.00 8.59 -14.20
N PRO A 472 -30.34 7.82 -13.30
CA PRO A 472 -29.81 6.52 -13.65
C PRO A 472 -30.88 5.41 -13.67
N LEU A 473 -32.09 5.67 -13.18
CA LEU A 473 -33.17 4.68 -13.07
C LEU A 473 -34.06 4.68 -14.31
N LYS A 474 -34.59 3.50 -14.68
CA LYS A 474 -35.63 3.40 -15.71
C LYS A 474 -36.93 4.09 -15.25
N PRO A 475 -37.77 4.59 -16.18
CA PRO A 475 -39.08 5.13 -15.84
C PRO A 475 -39.91 4.16 -14.98
N GLY A 476 -40.56 4.67 -13.94
CA GLY A 476 -41.37 3.88 -13.00
C GLY A 476 -40.60 3.26 -11.83
N VAL A 477 -39.26 3.23 -11.85
CA VAL A 477 -38.45 2.76 -10.73
C VAL A 477 -38.23 3.89 -9.74
N THR A 478 -38.72 3.72 -8.51
CA THR A 478 -38.63 4.73 -7.44
C THR A 478 -37.74 4.26 -6.29
N THR A 479 -37.23 5.21 -5.51
CA THR A 479 -36.53 4.90 -4.27
C THR A 479 -37.56 4.73 -3.15
N ALA A 480 -37.64 3.52 -2.59
CA ALA A 480 -38.46 3.23 -1.41
C ALA A 480 -37.75 3.72 -0.15
N VAL A 481 -38.46 4.50 0.66
CA VAL A 481 -38.02 4.96 1.97
C VAL A 481 -38.76 4.14 3.02
N GLU A 482 -38.04 3.43 3.87
CA GLU A 482 -38.63 2.71 4.98
C GLU A 482 -38.66 3.60 6.21
N SER A 483 -39.81 3.62 6.89
CA SER A 483 -39.94 4.26 8.20
C SER A 483 -39.20 3.40 9.24
N GLY A 484 -38.17 3.96 9.88
CA GLY A 484 -37.52 3.30 11.01
C GLY A 484 -38.45 3.16 12.21
N THR A 485 -38.12 2.23 13.11
CA THR A 485 -38.70 2.16 14.46
C THR A 485 -38.40 3.46 15.23
N CYS A 486 -39.26 3.83 16.19
CA CYS A 486 -39.16 5.10 16.95
C CYS A 486 -37.71 5.42 17.36
N GLY A 487 -37.17 6.53 16.84
CA GLY A 487 -35.83 7.04 17.11
C GLY A 487 -34.82 6.92 15.96
N ASP A 488 -35.01 6.01 15.00
CA ASP A 488 -34.02 5.74 13.92
C ASP A 488 -34.28 6.53 12.61
N GLY A 489 -35.36 7.28 12.54
CA GLY A 489 -35.73 8.07 11.35
C GLY A 489 -36.05 7.21 10.12
N ALA A 490 -36.49 7.87 9.05
CA ALA A 490 -36.70 7.20 7.77
C ALA A 490 -35.36 6.92 7.09
N HIS A 491 -35.16 5.72 6.55
CA HIS A 491 -33.90 5.34 5.90
C HIS A 491 -34.12 4.59 4.59
N ILE A 492 -33.15 4.71 3.68
CA ILE A 492 -33.12 3.98 2.42
C ILE A 492 -32.24 2.75 2.62
N ASN A 493 -32.84 1.58 2.45
CA ASN A 493 -32.10 0.32 2.50
C ASN A 493 -31.36 0.07 1.20
N TYR A 494 -30.08 -0.27 1.33
CA TYR A 494 -29.22 -0.72 0.25
C TYR A 494 -28.04 -1.53 0.81
N ALA A 495 -27.57 -2.48 0.02
CA ALA A 495 -26.45 -3.33 0.37
C ALA A 495 -25.09 -2.62 0.26
N ALA A 496 -24.07 -3.20 0.89
CA ALA A 496 -22.69 -2.73 0.91
C ALA A 496 -22.06 -2.36 -0.46
N PRO A 497 -22.37 -3.03 -1.59
CA PRO A 497 -21.77 -2.68 -2.89
C PRO A 497 -22.14 -1.29 -3.40
N ALA A 498 -23.34 -0.77 -3.08
CA ALA A 498 -23.78 0.54 -3.56
C ALA A 498 -22.89 1.71 -3.07
N PRO A 499 -22.58 1.84 -1.76
CA PRO A 499 -21.63 2.85 -1.30
C PRO A 499 -20.18 2.58 -1.72
N MET A 500 -19.79 1.33 -2.02
CA MET A 500 -18.48 1.05 -2.63
C MET A 500 -18.36 1.67 -4.02
N LEU A 501 -19.41 1.50 -4.83
CA LEU A 501 -19.47 2.05 -6.17
C LEU A 501 -19.46 3.59 -6.15
N ALA A 502 -20.22 4.18 -5.22
CA ALA A 502 -20.18 5.63 -4.99
C ALA A 502 -18.79 6.11 -4.57
N ALA A 503 -18.14 5.42 -3.61
CA ALA A 503 -16.79 5.77 -3.17
C ALA A 503 -15.76 5.67 -4.30
N THR A 504 -15.85 4.64 -5.15
CA THR A 504 -14.99 4.47 -6.33
C THR A 504 -15.11 5.66 -7.27
N LEU A 505 -16.34 6.09 -7.59
CA LEU A 505 -16.58 7.25 -8.44
C LEU A 505 -16.06 8.55 -7.83
N VAL A 506 -16.23 8.73 -6.52
CA VAL A 506 -15.73 9.91 -5.79
C VAL A 506 -14.20 9.98 -5.85
N VAL A 507 -13.52 8.89 -5.52
CA VAL A 507 -12.05 8.82 -5.50
C VAL A 507 -11.49 9.01 -6.92
N GLN A 508 -12.12 8.41 -7.93
CA GLN A 508 -11.76 8.64 -9.32
C GLN A 508 -11.88 10.13 -9.69
N ALA A 509 -13.00 10.77 -9.35
CA ALA A 509 -13.21 12.19 -9.62
C ALA A 509 -12.22 13.09 -8.86
N ALA A 510 -11.88 12.74 -7.63
CA ALA A 510 -10.90 13.45 -6.83
C ALA A 510 -9.48 13.33 -7.42
N LEU A 511 -9.07 12.14 -7.85
CA LEU A 511 -7.78 11.89 -8.47
C LEU A 511 -7.62 12.63 -9.79
N GLU A 512 -8.61 12.53 -10.69
CA GLU A 512 -8.60 13.21 -11.98
C GLU A 512 -8.61 14.73 -11.81
N TRP A 513 -9.38 15.25 -10.85
CA TRP A 513 -9.35 16.67 -10.51
C TRP A 513 -8.00 17.09 -9.94
N ALA A 514 -7.41 16.32 -9.04
CA ALA A 514 -6.14 16.66 -8.45
C ALA A 514 -5.01 16.66 -9.49
N ALA A 515 -5.09 15.76 -10.49
CA ALA A 515 -4.14 15.68 -11.59
C ALA A 515 -4.31 16.83 -12.60
N ALA A 516 -5.56 17.20 -12.93
CA ALA A 516 -5.87 18.26 -13.89
C ALA A 516 -7.08 19.10 -13.44
N PRO A 517 -6.89 20.09 -12.53
CA PRO A 517 -8.00 20.84 -11.93
C PRO A 517 -8.90 21.56 -12.94
N ASP A 518 -8.33 22.01 -14.06
CA ASP A 518 -9.03 22.73 -15.13
C ASP A 518 -9.79 21.79 -16.08
N MET A 519 -9.35 20.54 -16.21
CA MET A 519 -9.93 19.53 -17.11
C MET A 519 -10.07 18.16 -16.44
N PRO A 520 -10.89 18.03 -15.38
CA PRO A 520 -10.97 16.84 -14.53
C PRO A 520 -11.79 15.68 -15.15
N GLY A 521 -11.83 15.54 -16.48
CA GLY A 521 -12.67 14.56 -17.17
C GLY A 521 -14.18 14.85 -17.09
N PRO A 522 -15.05 13.84 -17.31
CA PRO A 522 -16.51 13.99 -17.22
C PRO A 522 -16.96 14.38 -15.80
N ARG A 523 -17.85 15.37 -15.66
CA ARG A 523 -18.30 15.89 -14.36
C ARG A 523 -19.47 15.13 -13.75
N VAL A 524 -20.29 14.51 -14.59
CA VAL A 524 -21.38 13.63 -14.14
C VAL A 524 -21.02 12.22 -14.53
N ARG A 525 -20.95 11.33 -13.54
CA ARG A 525 -20.55 9.92 -13.74
C ARG A 525 -21.53 9.00 -13.08
N THR A 526 -21.91 7.93 -13.76
CA THR A 526 -22.88 6.96 -13.24
C THR A 526 -22.37 5.54 -13.39
N ARG A 527 -22.48 4.74 -12.34
CA ARG A 527 -22.29 3.29 -12.43
C ARG A 527 -23.48 2.60 -11.78
N VAL A 528 -23.79 1.40 -12.24
CA VAL A 528 -25.00 0.66 -11.87
C VAL A 528 -24.62 -0.74 -11.40
N LEU A 529 -25.42 -1.28 -10.49
CA LEU A 529 -25.32 -2.65 -10.01
C LEU A 529 -26.40 -3.55 -10.60
N ASP A 530 -27.50 -2.96 -11.06
CA ASP A 530 -28.64 -3.68 -11.62
C ASP A 530 -28.95 -3.11 -13.02
N LEU A 531 -28.68 -3.90 -14.06
CA LEU A 531 -28.92 -3.50 -15.45
C LEU A 531 -30.41 -3.62 -15.87
N GLU A 532 -31.21 -4.38 -15.12
CA GLU A 532 -32.63 -4.59 -15.41
C GLU A 532 -33.45 -3.37 -15.05
N HIS A 533 -33.11 -2.67 -13.97
CA HIS A 533 -33.87 -1.54 -13.44
C HIS A 533 -33.21 -0.17 -13.68
N THR A 534 -32.01 -0.14 -14.27
CA THR A 534 -31.27 1.09 -14.54
C THR A 534 -31.08 1.37 -16.03
N ALA A 535 -30.90 2.64 -16.35
CA ALA A 535 -30.51 3.14 -17.67
C ALA A 535 -29.47 4.26 -17.45
N PRO A 536 -28.20 3.90 -17.19
CA PRO A 536 -27.20 4.89 -16.80
C PRO A 536 -26.97 5.91 -17.92
N PRO A 537 -27.05 7.22 -17.64
CA PRO A 537 -26.65 8.23 -18.61
C PRO A 537 -25.14 8.11 -18.90
N LYS A 538 -24.73 8.43 -20.13
CA LYS A 538 -23.31 8.52 -20.48
C LYS A 538 -22.59 9.54 -19.60
N ASP A 539 -21.39 9.20 -19.16
CA ASP A 539 -20.51 10.11 -18.44
C ASP A 539 -20.22 11.33 -19.32
N ARG A 540 -20.56 12.54 -18.86
CA ARG A 540 -20.38 13.78 -19.64
C ARG A 540 -20.37 15.05 -18.81
N ASN A 541 -19.97 16.14 -19.46
CA ASN A 541 -20.08 17.51 -18.95
C ASN A 541 -21.40 18.12 -19.42
N TRP A 542 -22.39 18.19 -18.53
CA TRP A 542 -23.68 18.81 -18.84
C TRP A 542 -23.55 20.34 -18.87
N PRO A 543 -24.30 21.04 -19.76
CA PRO A 543 -24.32 22.50 -19.77
C PRO A 543 -25.08 23.05 -18.56
N ILE A 544 -24.82 24.32 -18.23
CA ILE A 544 -25.59 25.04 -17.20
C ILE A 544 -27.06 25.10 -17.62
N GLU A 545 -27.95 24.86 -16.66
CA GLU A 545 -29.38 25.03 -16.89
C GLU A 545 -29.74 26.53 -16.95
N PRO A 546 -30.40 27.02 -18.01
CA PRO A 546 -30.64 28.46 -18.21
C PRO A 546 -31.39 29.14 -17.06
N LEU A 547 -32.31 28.44 -16.42
CA LEU A 547 -33.11 28.95 -15.31
C LEU A 547 -32.65 28.43 -13.94
N CYS A 548 -31.39 27.99 -13.83
CA CYS A 548 -30.88 27.48 -12.55
C CYS A 548 -30.79 28.60 -11.50
N PRO A 549 -31.53 28.53 -10.38
CA PRO A 549 -31.48 29.58 -9.37
C PRO A 549 -30.12 29.70 -8.69
N ALA A 550 -29.35 28.60 -8.56
CA ALA A 550 -28.00 28.68 -7.99
C ALA A 550 -27.00 29.38 -8.94
N CYS A 551 -27.03 29.04 -10.24
CA CYS A 551 -26.09 29.59 -11.21
C CYS A 551 -26.46 30.99 -11.72
N GLN A 552 -27.75 31.33 -11.73
CA GLN A 552 -28.29 32.55 -12.35
C GLN A 552 -29.07 33.44 -11.37
N GLY A 553 -29.35 32.97 -10.16
CA GLY A 553 -30.11 33.75 -9.17
C GLY A 553 -29.39 35.03 -8.75
N PRO A 554 -30.11 35.98 -8.13
CA PRO A 554 -29.53 37.23 -7.67
C PRO A 554 -28.40 36.95 -6.67
N VAL A 555 -27.31 37.69 -6.82
CA VAL A 555 -26.17 37.64 -5.92
C VAL A 555 -26.34 38.84 -4.97
N THR A 556 -26.98 38.62 -3.83
CA THR A 556 -27.19 39.65 -2.80
C THR A 556 -26.05 39.70 -1.80
#